data_AF-A0A9Q9F8B8-F1
#
_entry.id   AF-A0A9Q9F8B8-F1
#
_cell.length_a   1.000
_cell.length_b   1.000
_cell.length_c   1.000
_cell.angle_alpha   90.00
_cell.angle_beta   90.00
_cell.angle_gamma   90.00
#
_symmetry.space_group_name_H-M   'P 1'
#
loop_
_entity.id
_entity.type
_entity.pdbx_description
1 polymer ?
#
loop_
_entity_poly.entity_id
_entity_poly.type
_entity_poly.pdbx_seq_one_letter_code
_entity_poly.pdbx_strand_id
1 'polypeptide(L)'
;MLVNRTLEYKKLTKRKDIKFSPLSTSGLRESLDEVRQSISKLSIIQEKHCMPSFSPRKKKKDEIDEVKRHIADRIHCAERSIEEITKISSSKVLMGCMHDYFVGQLKAIIHDYRSLQQKFLKDIDLCEEIDHEDENNDGGSMLLLENVKDLRKSIYDLTSVLLDMKMAVGQQSLQIDRLDFYLDSINFYLEGANNELGKIPSSHRRIKNKAIYFMLLLSIVLILMSMLKMMRGRQKVL
;
A
#
# COMPACT_ATOMS: atom_id res chain seq x y z
N MET A 1 -23.74 -12.84 -25.85
CA MET A 1 -22.58 -13.73 -26.11
C MET A 1 -21.33 -12.86 -26.18
N LEU A 2 -20.53 -12.82 -25.10
CA LEU A 2 -19.28 -12.06 -25.05
C LEU A 2 -18.26 -12.74 -25.98
N VAL A 3 -18.06 -12.18 -27.17
CA VAL A 3 -17.08 -12.70 -28.13
C VAL A 3 -15.69 -12.23 -27.70
N ASN A 4 -14.91 -13.12 -27.10
CA ASN A 4 -13.57 -12.84 -26.63
C ASN A 4 -12.59 -12.72 -27.82
N ARG A 5 -12.39 -11.50 -28.33
CA ARG A 5 -11.45 -11.20 -29.43
C ARG A 5 -10.03 -10.85 -28.96
N THR A 6 -9.77 -10.96 -27.67
CA THR A 6 -8.52 -10.53 -27.03
C THR A 6 -7.28 -11.21 -27.64
N LEU A 7 -7.41 -12.49 -28.00
CA LEU A 7 -6.31 -13.26 -28.60
C LEU A 7 -6.00 -12.86 -30.05
N GLU A 8 -7.02 -12.49 -30.83
CA GLU A 8 -6.82 -11.99 -32.20
C GLU A 8 -6.14 -10.62 -32.19
N TYR A 9 -6.48 -9.77 -31.22
CA TYR A 9 -5.89 -8.45 -31.08
C TYR A 9 -4.45 -8.48 -30.55
N LYS A 10 -4.10 -9.41 -29.65
CA LYS A 10 -2.72 -9.58 -29.16
C LYS A 10 -1.74 -9.87 -30.30
N LYS A 11 -2.20 -10.50 -31.39
CA LYS A 11 -1.41 -10.75 -32.61
C LYS A 11 -1.19 -9.48 -33.46
N LEU A 12 -2.07 -8.48 -33.35
CA LEU A 12 -2.03 -7.25 -34.15
C LEU A 12 -1.26 -6.09 -33.47
N THR A 13 -1.09 -6.14 -32.15
CA THR A 13 -0.43 -5.08 -31.39
C THR A 13 1.07 -5.30 -31.26
N LYS A 14 1.89 -4.51 -31.97
CA LYS A 14 3.34 -4.32 -31.70
C LYS A 14 3.58 -3.37 -30.53
N ARG A 15 2.80 -3.42 -29.44
CA ARG A 15 3.08 -2.58 -28.27
C ARG A 15 4.22 -3.22 -27.49
N LYS A 16 5.29 -2.44 -27.21
CA LYS A 16 6.26 -2.80 -26.17
C LYS A 16 5.47 -2.91 -24.87
N ASP A 17 5.49 -4.09 -24.27
CA ASP A 17 4.93 -4.29 -22.93
C ASP A 17 5.51 -3.21 -22.02
N ILE A 18 4.64 -2.40 -21.43
CA ILE A 18 5.05 -1.44 -20.41
C ILE A 18 5.61 -2.30 -19.29
N LYS A 19 6.94 -2.27 -19.10
CA LYS A 19 7.58 -2.99 -18.01
C LYS A 19 7.04 -2.42 -16.70
N PHE A 20 6.15 -3.17 -16.07
CA PHE A 20 5.73 -2.91 -14.71
C PHE A 20 6.97 -3.11 -13.83
N SER A 21 7.54 -2.04 -13.29
CA SER A 21 8.51 -2.16 -12.22
C SER A 21 7.73 -2.55 -10.96
N PRO A 22 7.98 -3.73 -10.37
CA PRO A 22 7.29 -4.11 -9.15
C PRO A 22 7.57 -3.07 -8.06
N LEU A 23 6.52 -2.53 -7.46
CA LEU A 23 6.66 -1.67 -6.29
C LEU A 23 7.14 -2.56 -5.13
N SER A 24 8.40 -2.39 -4.72
CA SER A 24 8.95 -3.20 -3.63
C SER A 24 8.33 -2.76 -2.30
N THR A 25 7.43 -3.59 -1.77
CA THR A 25 6.82 -3.40 -0.43
C THR A 25 7.39 -4.34 0.61
N SER A 26 8.36 -5.18 0.24
CA SER A 26 8.94 -6.20 1.12
C SER A 26 9.59 -5.58 2.36
N GLY A 27 10.35 -4.49 2.20
CA GLY A 27 11.03 -3.84 3.32
C GLY A 27 10.07 -3.30 4.39
N LEU A 28 8.91 -2.75 3.98
CA LEU A 28 7.91 -2.30 4.94
C LEU A 28 7.24 -3.47 5.67
N ARG A 29 6.95 -4.56 4.95
CA ARG A 29 6.39 -5.79 5.57
C ARG A 29 7.35 -6.40 6.57
N GLU A 30 8.64 -6.45 6.24
CA GLU A 30 9.70 -6.95 7.11
C GLU A 30 9.81 -6.08 8.37
N SER A 31 9.85 -4.75 8.20
CA SER A 31 9.86 -3.81 9.33
C SER A 31 8.67 -3.99 10.28
N LEU A 32 7.45 -4.15 9.75
CA LEU A 32 6.26 -4.41 10.58
C LEU A 32 6.34 -5.76 11.32
N ASP A 33 6.93 -6.78 10.71
CA ASP A 33 7.10 -8.08 11.35
C ASP A 33 8.17 -8.03 12.44
N GLU A 34 9.27 -7.31 12.23
CA GLU A 34 10.28 -7.04 13.27
C GLU A 34 9.67 -6.38 14.52
N VAL A 35 8.74 -5.42 14.33
CA VAL A 35 8.02 -4.80 15.46
C VAL A 35 7.20 -5.84 16.21
N ARG A 36 6.46 -6.69 15.49
CA ARG A 36 5.62 -7.74 16.08
C ARG A 36 6.47 -8.75 16.87
N GLN A 37 7.62 -9.14 16.33
CA GLN A 37 8.57 -10.02 17.01
C GLN A 37 9.15 -9.35 18.27
N SER A 38 9.47 -8.06 18.21
CA SER A 38 9.98 -7.29 19.34
C SER A 38 8.94 -7.17 20.48
N ILE A 39 7.67 -6.93 20.13
CA ILE A 39 6.56 -6.92 21.10
C ILE A 39 6.39 -8.30 21.76
N SER A 40 6.47 -9.37 20.97
CA SER A 40 6.38 -10.74 21.49
C SER A 40 7.52 -11.05 22.45
N LYS A 41 8.75 -10.64 22.11
CA LYS A 41 9.92 -10.75 22.98
C LYS A 41 9.73 -9.95 24.27
N LEU A 42 9.20 -8.74 24.18
CA LEU A 42 8.93 -7.91 25.35
C LEU A 42 7.94 -8.59 26.30
N SER A 43 6.86 -9.19 25.77
CA SER A 43 5.88 -9.93 26.60
C SER A 43 6.55 -11.00 27.45
N ILE A 44 7.49 -11.77 26.88
CA ILE A 44 8.21 -12.83 27.59
C ILE A 44 9.12 -12.23 28.68
N ILE A 45 9.82 -11.14 28.38
CA ILE A 45 10.71 -10.47 29.32
C ILE A 45 9.91 -9.86 30.49
N GLN A 46 8.76 -9.25 30.20
CA GLN A 46 7.86 -8.69 31.20
C GLN A 46 7.29 -9.77 32.11
N GLU A 47 6.86 -10.91 31.58
CA GLU A 47 6.41 -12.05 32.38
C GLU A 47 7.52 -12.60 33.28
N LYS A 48 8.75 -12.73 32.74
CA LYS A 48 9.94 -13.09 33.52
C LYS A 48 10.26 -12.07 34.62
N HIS A 49 9.93 -10.80 34.42
CA HIS A 49 10.14 -9.76 35.42
C HIS A 49 9.19 -9.90 36.62
N CYS A 50 7.97 -10.38 36.40
CA CYS A 50 7.00 -10.68 37.46
C CYS A 50 7.38 -11.92 38.28
N MET A 51 8.33 -12.73 37.82
CA MET A 51 8.78 -13.92 38.55
C MET A 51 9.87 -13.58 39.60
N PRO A 52 9.85 -14.25 40.78
CA PRO A 52 10.90 -14.11 41.77
C PRO A 52 12.24 -14.59 41.18
N SER A 53 13.26 -13.73 41.19
CA SER A 53 14.57 -14.06 40.65
C SER A 53 15.66 -13.26 41.32
N PHE A 54 16.81 -13.91 41.51
CA PHE A 54 18.01 -13.38 42.16
C PHE A 54 18.80 -12.36 41.34
N SER A 55 18.36 -12.03 40.12
CA SER A 55 19.03 -11.03 39.31
C SER A 55 18.67 -9.61 39.76
N PRO A 56 19.64 -8.67 39.74
CA PRO A 56 19.41 -7.31 40.24
C PRO A 56 18.30 -6.62 39.44
N ARG A 57 17.30 -6.07 40.15
CA ARG A 57 16.12 -5.41 39.55
C ARG A 57 16.49 -4.35 38.51
N LYS A 58 17.58 -3.60 38.74
CA LYS A 58 18.10 -2.59 37.80
C LYS A 58 18.47 -3.16 36.43
N LYS A 59 19.18 -4.28 36.38
CA LYS A 59 19.60 -4.90 35.11
C LYS A 59 18.41 -5.38 34.28
N LYS A 60 17.38 -5.93 34.94
CA LYS A 60 16.15 -6.34 34.25
C LYS A 60 15.37 -5.14 33.69
N LYS A 61 15.33 -4.03 34.45
CA LYS A 61 14.73 -2.77 34.01
C LYS A 61 15.43 -2.25 32.75
N ASP A 62 16.75 -2.20 32.76
CA ASP A 62 17.55 -1.74 31.62
C ASP A 62 17.29 -2.60 30.36
N GLU A 63 17.17 -3.93 30.50
CA GLU A 63 16.82 -4.84 29.39
C GLU A 63 15.42 -4.56 28.82
N ILE A 64 14.43 -4.30 29.69
CA ILE A 64 13.06 -3.96 29.29
C ILE A 64 13.03 -2.61 28.56
N ASP A 65 13.72 -1.61 29.09
CA ASP A 65 13.71 -0.25 28.54
C ASP A 65 14.46 -0.16 27.21
N GLU A 66 15.49 -0.97 27.00
CA GLU A 66 16.14 -1.14 25.69
C GLU A 66 15.17 -1.66 24.64
N VAL A 67 14.40 -2.71 24.96
CA VAL A 67 13.41 -3.29 24.03
C VAL A 67 12.26 -2.32 23.77
N LYS A 68 11.79 -1.58 24.78
CA LYS A 68 10.76 -0.54 24.62
C LYS A 68 11.24 0.57 23.68
N ARG A 69 12.47 1.07 23.85
CA ARG A 69 13.07 2.08 22.95
C ARG A 69 13.14 1.57 21.52
N HIS A 70 13.63 0.34 21.33
CA HIS A 70 13.67 -0.28 20.01
C HIS A 70 12.27 -0.39 19.37
N ILE A 71 11.24 -0.78 20.13
CA ILE A 71 9.85 -0.85 19.60
C ILE A 71 9.37 0.53 19.17
N ALA A 72 9.58 1.57 19.99
CA ALA A 72 9.17 2.93 19.68
C ALA A 72 9.85 3.46 18.41
N ASP A 73 11.17 3.28 18.29
CA ASP A 73 11.92 3.71 17.10
C ASP A 73 11.44 3.02 15.83
N ARG A 74 11.16 1.72 15.90
CA ARG A 74 10.68 0.96 14.73
C ARG A 74 9.26 1.31 14.32
N ILE A 75 8.37 1.57 15.28
CA ILE A 75 7.03 2.11 14.98
C ILE A 75 7.17 3.42 14.22
N HIS A 76 8.02 4.33 14.69
CA HIS A 76 8.21 5.61 14.01
C HIS A 76 8.87 5.48 12.62
N CYS A 77 9.81 4.55 12.46
CA CYS A 77 10.36 4.21 11.14
C CYS A 77 9.27 3.67 10.21
N ALA A 78 8.39 2.79 10.69
CA ALA A 78 7.30 2.23 9.90
C ALA A 78 6.31 3.31 9.46
N GLU A 79 5.97 4.27 10.33
CA GLU A 79 5.14 5.43 9.98
C GLU A 79 5.76 6.23 8.84
N ARG A 80 7.05 6.60 8.98
CA ARG A 80 7.76 7.37 7.94
C ARG A 80 7.81 6.62 6.61
N SER A 81 8.08 5.32 6.63
CA SER A 81 8.08 4.50 5.42
C SER A 81 6.70 4.39 4.77
N ILE A 82 5.62 4.35 5.55
CA ILE A 82 4.24 4.37 5.03
C ILE A 82 3.96 5.72 4.34
N GLU A 83 4.39 6.84 4.93
CA GLU A 83 4.26 8.16 4.31
C GLU A 83 5.07 8.25 3.01
N GLU A 84 6.25 7.66 2.93
CA GLU A 84 7.07 7.64 1.71
C GLU A 84 6.40 6.88 0.56
N ILE A 85 5.69 5.79 0.84
CA ILE A 85 4.94 5.02 -0.18
C ILE A 85 3.86 5.89 -0.84
N THR A 86 3.26 6.83 -0.11
CA THR A 86 2.26 7.74 -0.68
C THR A 86 2.86 8.65 -1.76
N LYS A 87 4.17 8.93 -1.72
CA LYS A 87 4.88 9.79 -2.66
C LYS A 87 5.34 9.07 -3.94
N ILE A 88 5.51 7.74 -3.88
CA ILE A 88 6.12 6.94 -4.96
C ILE A 88 5.07 6.48 -6.00
N SER A 89 3.82 6.26 -5.57
CA SER A 89 2.82 5.64 -6.45
C SER A 89 2.17 6.63 -7.43
N SER A 90 2.21 6.29 -8.72
CA SER A 90 1.59 7.07 -9.80
C SER A 90 0.06 6.92 -9.89
N SER A 91 -0.49 5.83 -9.33
CA SER A 91 -1.93 5.57 -9.30
C SER A 91 -2.52 5.93 -7.94
N LYS A 92 -3.41 6.92 -7.92
CA LYS A 92 -4.10 7.38 -6.70
C LYS A 92 -4.89 6.27 -6.01
N VAL A 93 -5.51 5.37 -6.79
CA VAL A 93 -6.34 4.28 -6.27
C VAL A 93 -5.48 3.22 -5.59
N LEU A 94 -4.41 2.77 -6.26
CA LEU A 94 -3.50 1.77 -5.71
C LEU A 94 -2.76 2.31 -4.48
N MET A 95 -2.36 3.58 -4.52
CA MET A 95 -1.73 4.27 -3.40
C MET A 95 -2.63 4.28 -2.15
N GLY A 96 -3.90 4.68 -2.31
CA GLY A 96 -4.86 4.67 -1.21
C GLY A 96 -5.07 3.28 -0.62
N CYS A 97 -5.17 2.24 -1.45
CA CYS A 97 -5.30 0.86 -0.98
C CYS A 97 -4.08 0.39 -0.17
N MET A 98 -2.88 0.67 -0.67
CA MET A 98 -1.64 0.27 -0.02
C MET A 98 -1.45 1.01 1.30
N HIS A 99 -1.71 2.32 1.30
CA HIS A 99 -1.66 3.14 2.51
C HIS A 99 -2.66 2.63 3.56
N ASP A 100 -3.93 2.43 3.19
CA ASP A 100 -4.97 1.92 4.09
C ASP A 100 -4.59 0.56 4.70
N TYR A 101 -4.04 -0.35 3.89
CA TYR A 101 -3.59 -1.66 4.35
C TYR A 101 -2.46 -1.56 5.38
N PHE A 102 -1.41 -0.80 5.08
CA PHE A 102 -0.24 -0.71 5.96
C PHE A 102 -0.52 0.11 7.23
N VAL A 103 -1.30 1.19 7.12
CA VAL A 103 -1.78 1.93 8.31
C VAL A 103 -2.67 1.03 9.17
N GLY A 104 -3.55 0.22 8.57
CA GLY A 104 -4.36 -0.75 9.30
C GLY A 104 -3.52 -1.79 10.06
N GLN A 105 -2.50 -2.34 9.40
CA GLN A 105 -1.53 -3.27 10.02
C GLN A 105 -0.78 -2.61 11.18
N LEU A 106 -0.26 -1.40 10.98
CA LEU A 106 0.48 -0.67 12.01
C LEU A 106 -0.42 -0.32 13.21
N LYS A 107 -1.67 0.09 12.97
CA LYS A 107 -2.67 0.29 14.03
C LYS A 107 -2.90 -0.96 14.85
N ALA A 108 -3.03 -2.12 14.22
CA ALA A 108 -3.20 -3.38 14.93
C ALA A 108 -1.98 -3.69 15.83
N ILE A 109 -0.77 -3.50 15.32
CA ILE A 109 0.48 -3.70 16.08
C ILE A 109 0.57 -2.73 17.27
N ILE A 110 0.25 -1.45 17.08
CA ILE A 110 0.25 -0.44 18.15
C ILE A 110 -0.81 -0.75 19.19
N HIS A 111 -1.99 -1.22 18.77
CA HIS A 111 -3.04 -1.68 19.66
C HIS A 111 -2.57 -2.87 20.51
N ASP A 112 -1.97 -3.89 19.90
CA ASP A 112 -1.46 -5.06 20.61
C ASP A 112 -0.38 -4.68 21.63
N TYR A 113 0.52 -3.76 21.25
CA TYR A 113 1.55 -3.23 22.15
C TYR A 113 0.93 -2.49 23.34
N ARG A 114 -0.07 -1.63 23.10
CA ARG A 114 -0.81 -0.94 24.16
C ARG A 114 -1.50 -1.94 25.10
N SER A 115 -2.20 -2.93 24.55
CA SER A 115 -2.88 -3.95 25.34
C SER A 115 -1.90 -4.76 26.20
N LEU A 116 -0.72 -5.07 25.67
CA LEU A 116 0.36 -5.70 26.44
C LEU A 116 0.82 -4.81 27.61
N GLN A 117 1.07 -3.52 27.37
CA GLN A 117 1.46 -2.59 28.42
C GLN A 117 0.37 -2.41 29.48
N GLN A 118 -0.90 -2.39 29.09
CA GLN A 118 -2.03 -2.35 30.02
C GLN A 118 -2.15 -3.62 30.86
N LYS A 119 -1.90 -4.80 30.26
CA LYS A 119 -1.87 -6.06 30.99
C LYS A 119 -0.75 -6.07 32.01
N PHE A 120 0.46 -5.69 31.60
CA PHE A 120 1.62 -5.62 32.50
C PHE A 120 1.42 -4.61 33.64
N LEU A 121 0.76 -3.48 33.38
CA LEU A 121 0.41 -2.53 34.44
C LEU A 121 -0.50 -3.17 35.50
N LYS A 122 -1.52 -3.90 35.09
CA LYS A 122 -2.42 -4.63 36.01
C LYS A 122 -1.68 -5.71 36.79
N ASP A 123 -0.77 -6.43 36.13
CA ASP A 123 0.02 -7.48 36.77
C ASP A 123 0.96 -6.87 37.84
N ILE A 124 1.47 -5.65 37.64
CA ILE A 124 2.23 -4.91 38.65
C ILE A 124 1.33 -4.43 39.80
N ASP A 125 0.19 -3.81 39.49
CA ASP A 125 -0.75 -3.30 40.50
C ASP A 125 -1.25 -4.45 41.42
N LEU A 126 -1.49 -5.64 40.86
CA LEU A 126 -1.88 -6.83 41.65
C LEU A 126 -0.74 -7.32 42.56
N CYS A 127 0.51 -7.30 42.11
CA CYS A 127 1.65 -7.64 42.97
C CYS A 127 1.85 -6.60 44.09
N GLU A 128 1.52 -5.33 43.85
CA GLU A 128 1.60 -4.28 44.86
C GLU A 128 0.58 -4.50 46.00
N GLU A 129 -0.67 -4.88 45.68
CA GLU A 129 -1.67 -5.24 46.70
C GLU A 129 -1.22 -6.41 47.59
N ILE A 130 -0.43 -7.35 47.06
CA ILE A 130 0.13 -8.48 47.81
C ILE A 130 1.31 -8.05 48.70
N ASP A 131 2.17 -7.14 48.22
CA ASP A 131 3.34 -6.67 48.98
C ASP A 131 2.97 -5.69 50.12
N HIS A 132 1.84 -4.97 50.03
CA HIS A 132 1.35 -4.10 51.12
C HIS A 132 0.85 -4.87 52.36
N GLU A 133 0.70 -6.21 52.30
CA GLU A 133 0.47 -7.03 53.49
C GLU A 133 1.77 -7.27 54.32
N ASP A 134 2.96 -7.00 53.76
CA ASP A 134 4.28 -7.18 54.40
C ASP A 134 5.03 -5.83 54.57
N GLU A 135 4.67 -5.13 55.65
CA GLU A 135 4.86 -3.69 55.93
C GLU A 135 6.31 -3.11 56.07
N ASN A 136 7.40 -3.67 55.51
CA ASN A 136 8.77 -3.28 55.94
C ASN A 136 9.85 -2.98 54.88
N ASN A 137 9.56 -2.57 53.64
CA ASN A 137 10.64 -2.25 52.67
C ASN A 137 10.44 -0.96 51.82
N ASP A 138 10.79 0.19 52.40
CA ASP A 138 10.67 1.54 51.81
C ASP A 138 11.50 1.76 50.52
N GLY A 139 12.59 1.00 50.31
CA GLY A 139 13.47 1.15 49.15
C GLY A 139 12.93 0.55 47.84
N GLY A 140 11.98 -0.39 47.91
CA GLY A 140 11.39 -1.06 46.74
C GLY A 140 10.33 -0.21 46.02
N SER A 141 9.58 0.59 46.78
CA SER A 141 8.42 1.33 46.30
C SER A 141 8.76 2.46 45.33
N MET A 142 9.91 3.13 45.50
CA MET A 142 10.28 4.26 44.63
C MET A 142 10.60 3.83 43.18
N LEU A 143 11.30 2.71 42.99
CA LEU A 143 11.59 2.18 41.65
C LEU A 143 10.34 1.63 40.96
N LEU A 144 9.40 1.07 41.73
CA LEU A 144 8.13 0.56 41.22
C LEU A 144 7.23 1.73 40.77
N LEU A 145 7.13 2.79 41.58
CA LEU A 145 6.38 4.00 41.24
C LEU A 145 6.88 4.67 39.95
N GLU A 146 8.20 4.71 39.75
CA GLU A 146 8.82 5.20 38.50
C GLU A 146 8.40 4.34 37.30
N ASN A 147 8.45 3.01 37.42
CA ASN A 147 8.06 2.10 36.35
C ASN A 147 6.59 2.25 35.95
N VAL A 148 5.69 2.38 36.94
CA VAL A 148 4.26 2.61 36.71
C VAL A 148 4.03 3.95 36.02
N LYS A 149 4.80 4.99 36.37
CA LYS A 149 4.74 6.30 35.70
C LYS A 149 5.17 6.21 34.23
N ASP A 150 6.29 5.55 33.94
CA ASP A 150 6.79 5.37 32.58
C ASP A 150 5.84 4.54 31.71
N LEU A 151 5.21 3.53 32.31
CA LEU A 151 4.23 2.67 31.65
C LEU A 151 2.96 3.44 31.28
N ARG A 152 2.41 4.23 32.21
CA ARG A 152 1.27 5.10 31.96
C ARG A 152 1.58 6.13 30.87
N LYS A 153 2.77 6.72 30.89
CA LYS A 153 3.23 7.63 29.83
C LYS A 153 3.26 6.94 28.46
N SER A 154 3.85 5.74 28.39
CA SER A 154 3.87 4.97 27.13
C SER A 154 2.46 4.64 26.62
N ILE A 155 1.53 4.22 27.49
CA ILE A 155 0.13 3.96 27.09
C ILE A 155 -0.54 5.24 26.55
N TYR A 156 -0.27 6.39 27.17
CA TYR A 156 -0.77 7.67 26.70
C TYR A 156 -0.22 8.01 25.30
N ASP A 157 1.09 7.90 25.11
CA ASP A 157 1.74 8.17 23.83
C ASP A 157 1.19 7.26 22.71
N LEU A 158 1.03 5.96 22.99
CA LEU A 158 0.40 5.00 22.05
C LEU A 158 -1.06 5.34 21.75
N THR A 159 -1.80 5.86 22.73
CA THR A 159 -3.18 6.33 22.54
C THR A 159 -3.22 7.52 21.60
N SER A 160 -2.31 8.48 21.80
CA SER A 160 -2.19 9.66 20.95
C SER A 160 -1.93 9.24 19.51
N VAL A 161 -0.94 8.37 19.27
CA VAL A 161 -0.60 7.87 17.93
C VAL A 161 -1.80 7.17 17.28
N LEU A 162 -2.52 6.30 18.01
CA LEU A 162 -3.72 5.64 17.49
C LEU A 162 -4.82 6.65 17.10
N LEU A 163 -4.98 7.72 17.88
CA LEU A 163 -5.98 8.76 17.64
C LEU A 163 -5.59 9.60 16.43
N ASP A 164 -4.32 9.98 16.30
CA ASP A 164 -3.76 10.68 15.14
C ASP A 164 -3.93 9.84 13.87
N MET A 165 -3.60 8.54 13.93
CA MET A 165 -3.82 7.62 12.80
C MET A 165 -5.31 7.38 12.51
N LYS A 166 -6.20 7.48 13.50
CA LYS A 166 -7.66 7.35 13.30
C LYS A 166 -8.25 8.61 12.67
N MET A 167 -7.77 9.79 13.06
CA MET A 167 -8.13 11.08 12.44
C MET A 167 -7.61 11.18 11.00
N ALA A 168 -6.39 10.69 10.73
CA ALA A 168 -5.84 10.60 9.38
C ALA A 168 -6.62 9.64 8.45
N VAL A 169 -7.43 8.74 9.02
CA VAL A 169 -8.18 7.68 8.30
C VAL A 169 -9.70 7.91 8.37
N GLY A 170 -10.13 9.16 8.59
CA GLY A 170 -11.51 9.57 8.83
C GLY A 170 -12.57 9.31 7.74
N GLN A 171 -12.31 8.48 6.73
CA GLN A 171 -13.30 8.08 5.71
C GLN A 171 -13.38 6.56 5.47
N GLN A 172 -13.32 5.74 6.52
CA GLN A 172 -13.62 4.30 6.39
C GLN A 172 -15.04 3.99 6.89
N SER A 173 -16.02 4.04 5.96
CA SER A 173 -17.32 3.38 6.13
C SER A 173 -17.34 2.07 5.33
N LEU A 174 -17.86 1.00 5.96
CA LEU A 174 -18.19 -0.36 5.50
C LEU A 174 -17.40 -1.00 4.34
N GLN A 175 -16.70 -2.10 4.67
CA GLN A 175 -15.85 -2.91 3.78
C GLN A 175 -16.58 -3.87 2.81
N ILE A 176 -17.83 -3.61 2.41
CA ILE A 176 -18.49 -4.36 1.31
C ILE A 176 -18.65 -3.45 0.07
N ASP A 177 -19.08 -2.21 0.24
CA ASP A 177 -19.21 -1.22 -0.85
C ASP A 177 -17.92 -1.00 -1.65
N ARG A 178 -16.75 -1.20 -1.04
CA ARG A 178 -15.46 -1.04 -1.75
C ARG A 178 -15.22 -2.13 -2.78
N LEU A 179 -15.55 -3.39 -2.48
CA LEU A 179 -15.31 -4.46 -3.43
C LEU A 179 -16.24 -4.30 -4.64
N ASP A 180 -17.50 -3.97 -4.38
CA ASP A 180 -18.47 -3.63 -5.43
C ASP A 180 -18.03 -2.39 -6.22
N PHE A 181 -17.57 -1.32 -5.55
CA PHE A 181 -17.00 -0.14 -6.22
C PHE A 181 -15.81 -0.49 -7.11
N TYR A 182 -14.89 -1.35 -6.65
CA TYR A 182 -13.74 -1.78 -7.46
C TYR A 182 -14.18 -2.67 -8.61
N LEU A 183 -15.16 -3.55 -8.41
CA LEU A 183 -15.70 -4.42 -9.44
C LEU A 183 -16.44 -3.61 -10.51
N ASP A 184 -17.25 -2.63 -10.11
CA ASP A 184 -17.91 -1.67 -10.99
C ASP A 184 -16.91 -0.79 -11.74
N SER A 185 -15.86 -0.31 -11.05
CA SER A 185 -14.81 0.47 -11.70
C SER A 185 -14.05 -0.37 -12.74
N ILE A 186 -13.71 -1.63 -12.41
CA ILE A 186 -13.08 -2.56 -13.35
C ILE A 186 -14.00 -2.80 -14.54
N ASN A 187 -15.29 -3.04 -14.30
CA ASN A 187 -16.27 -3.28 -15.35
C ASN A 187 -16.42 -2.04 -16.25
N PHE A 188 -16.48 -0.85 -15.68
CA PHE A 188 -16.51 0.42 -16.41
C PHE A 188 -15.27 0.62 -17.29
N TYR A 189 -14.06 0.39 -16.76
CA TYR A 189 -12.83 0.48 -17.55
C TYR A 189 -12.74 -0.61 -18.63
N LEU A 190 -13.23 -1.81 -18.35
CA LEU A 190 -13.28 -2.92 -19.31
C LEU A 190 -14.25 -2.61 -20.46
N GLU A 191 -15.40 -2.04 -20.15
CA GLU A 191 -16.40 -1.63 -21.13
C GLU A 191 -15.93 -0.44 -21.96
N GLY A 192 -15.28 0.55 -21.32
CA GLY A 192 -14.60 1.65 -22.00
C GLY A 192 -13.52 1.14 -22.97
N ALA A 193 -12.65 0.23 -22.51
CA ALA A 193 -11.63 -0.39 -23.33
C ALA A 193 -12.23 -1.21 -24.49
N ASN A 194 -13.31 -1.96 -24.25
CA ASN A 194 -14.01 -2.72 -25.29
C ASN A 194 -14.66 -1.81 -26.34
N ASN A 195 -15.25 -0.69 -25.92
CA ASN A 195 -15.85 0.30 -26.80
C ASN A 195 -14.78 1.03 -27.64
N GLU A 196 -13.64 1.37 -27.04
CA GLU A 196 -12.49 1.91 -27.77
C GLU A 196 -11.92 0.88 -28.76
N LEU A 197 -11.78 -0.39 -28.36
CA LEU A 197 -11.35 -1.49 -29.24
C LEU A 197 -12.27 -1.67 -30.45
N GLY A 198 -13.58 -1.54 -30.26
CA GLY A 198 -14.58 -1.61 -31.33
C GLY A 198 -14.51 -0.45 -32.33
N LYS A 199 -14.05 0.74 -31.90
CA LYS A 199 -13.89 1.92 -32.77
C LYS A 199 -12.68 1.83 -33.68
N ILE A 200 -11.59 1.19 -33.23
CA ILE A 200 -10.32 1.03 -33.98
C ILE A 200 -10.49 0.46 -35.40
N PRO A 201 -11.20 -0.68 -35.63
CA PRO A 201 -11.33 -1.24 -36.98
C PRO A 201 -12.16 -0.34 -37.91
N SER A 202 -13.16 0.38 -37.40
CA SER A 202 -13.99 1.28 -38.20
C SER A 202 -13.23 2.52 -38.69
N SER A 203 -12.31 3.04 -37.87
CA SER A 203 -11.46 4.19 -38.24
C SER A 203 -10.43 3.79 -39.29
N HIS A 204 -9.73 2.67 -39.08
CA HIS A 204 -8.72 2.17 -40.02
C HIS A 204 -9.33 1.78 -41.38
N ARG A 205 -10.55 1.21 -41.39
CA ARG A 205 -11.26 0.85 -42.63
C ARG A 205 -11.67 2.08 -43.47
N ARG A 206 -12.07 3.19 -42.83
CA ARG A 206 -12.40 4.44 -43.55
C ARG A 206 -11.16 5.06 -44.23
N ILE A 207 -10.01 5.04 -43.56
CA ILE A 207 -8.75 5.56 -44.13
C ILE A 207 -8.31 4.70 -45.32
N LYS A 208 -8.37 3.37 -45.21
CA LYS A 208 -8.04 2.46 -46.34
C LYS A 208 -8.92 2.73 -47.56
N ASN A 209 -10.23 2.91 -47.38
CA ASN A 209 -11.12 3.18 -48.50
C ASN A 209 -10.79 4.52 -49.19
N LYS A 210 -10.49 5.59 -48.44
CA LYS A 210 -10.08 6.87 -49.02
C LYS A 210 -8.76 6.76 -49.79
N ALA A 211 -7.79 6.01 -49.27
CA ALA A 211 -6.52 5.78 -49.97
C ALA A 211 -6.70 5.01 -51.29
N ILE A 212 -7.61 4.03 -51.32
CA ILE A 212 -7.94 3.28 -52.55
C ILE A 212 -8.53 4.21 -53.62
N TYR A 213 -9.50 5.07 -53.26
CA TYR A 213 -10.06 6.03 -54.21
C TYR A 213 -9.03 7.04 -54.71
N PHE A 214 -8.11 7.49 -53.84
CA PHE A 214 -7.03 8.40 -54.23
C PHE A 214 -6.06 7.75 -55.23
N MET A 215 -5.65 6.50 -54.99
CA MET A 215 -4.80 5.76 -55.92
C MET A 215 -5.49 5.52 -57.27
N LEU A 216 -6.79 5.24 -57.26
CA LEU A 216 -7.59 5.04 -58.47
C LEU A 216 -7.69 6.34 -59.29
N LEU A 217 -7.97 7.46 -58.63
CA LEU A 217 -7.97 8.80 -59.25
C LEU A 217 -6.61 9.12 -59.90
N LEU A 218 -5.50 8.85 -59.21
CA LEU A 218 -4.15 9.08 -59.73
C LEU A 218 -3.90 8.29 -61.02
N SER A 219 -4.38 7.03 -61.08
CA SER A 219 -4.24 6.19 -62.27
C SER A 219 -4.98 6.77 -63.48
N ILE A 220 -6.19 7.32 -63.29
CA ILE A 220 -6.99 7.93 -64.36
C ILE A 220 -6.30 9.18 -64.90
N VAL A 221 -5.74 10.02 -64.01
CA VAL A 221 -5.00 11.22 -64.41
C VAL A 221 -3.78 10.86 -65.26
N LEU A 222 -3.04 9.81 -64.88
CA LEU A 222 -1.89 9.33 -65.66
C LEU A 222 -2.29 8.83 -67.05
N ILE A 223 -3.42 8.12 -67.16
CA ILE A 223 -3.96 7.66 -68.45
C ILE A 223 -4.34 8.84 -69.35
N LEU A 224 -5.05 9.84 -68.81
CA LEU A 224 -5.40 11.07 -69.53
C LEU A 224 -4.17 11.85 -69.99
N MET A 225 -3.17 11.99 -69.13
CA MET A 225 -1.89 12.62 -69.47
C MET A 225 -1.15 11.87 -70.57
N SER A 226 -1.17 10.53 -70.54
CA SER A 226 -0.59 9.69 -71.59
C SER A 226 -1.31 9.88 -72.94
N MET A 227 -2.66 9.91 -72.92
CA MET A 227 -3.47 10.17 -74.12
C MET A 227 -3.23 11.56 -74.71
N LEU A 228 -3.19 12.61 -73.87
CA LEU A 228 -2.88 13.98 -74.29
C LEU A 228 -1.47 14.08 -74.90
N LYS A 229 -0.48 13.42 -74.29
CA LYS A 229 0.87 13.35 -74.82
C LYS A 229 0.90 12.64 -76.18
N MET A 230 0.14 11.56 -76.35
CA MET A 230 0.03 10.81 -77.61
C MET A 230 -0.60 11.65 -78.72
N MET A 231 -1.65 12.43 -78.41
CA MET A 231 -2.29 13.34 -79.38
C MET A 231 -1.34 14.47 -79.80
N ARG A 232 -0.63 15.10 -78.86
CA ARG A 232 0.39 16.12 -79.18
C ARG A 232 1.57 15.57 -79.98
N GLY A 233 1.91 14.30 -79.81
CA GLY A 233 2.94 13.62 -80.61
C GLY A 233 2.54 13.45 -82.08
N ARG A 234 1.28 13.15 -82.36
CA ARG A 234 0.76 13.00 -83.74
C ARG A 234 0.69 14.32 -84.51
N GLN A 235 0.49 15.44 -83.82
CA GLN A 235 0.38 16.78 -84.43
C GLN A 235 1.74 17.38 -84.84
N LYS A 236 2.87 16.74 -84.49
CA LYS A 236 4.22 17.12 -84.91
C LYS A 236 4.76 16.29 -86.09
N VAL A 237 3.97 15.35 -86.61
CA VAL A 237 4.36 14.41 -87.68
C VAL A 237 3.54 14.61 -88.97
N LEU A 238 2.69 15.65 -89.00
CA LEU A 238 2.05 16.20 -90.20
C LEU A 238 2.67 17.56 -90.50
#